data_AF-A0A525JV66-F1
#
_entry.id   AF-A0A525JV66-F1
#
_cell.length_a   1.000
_cell.length_b   1.000
_cell.length_c   1.000
_cell.angle_alpha   90.00
_cell.angle_beta   90.00
_cell.angle_gamma   90.00
#
_symmetry.space_group_name_H-M   'P 1'
#
loop_
_entity.id
_entity.type
_entity.pdbx_description
1 polymer ?
#
loop_
_entity_poly.entity_id
_entity_poly.type
_entity_poly.pdbx_seq_one_letter_code
_entity_poly.pdbx_strand_id
1 'polypeptide(L)'
;MSERRAYLDSGLGETRGVITLDGRPERLLIRRDGDDPRLLIGARLVARVASLEPALATAFLDLGQGAEAIMPFRTDARPVRGQAIEVEIRSEPRRGKLAIARVIGPAEGTPRLVAAAPGVGDDLAALSHGAPLVEGPAARQVADEAEAEVLEILHPLPGGGQIAIEPTRALTAIDVDLSDRKGGDAKRVTRQANLAALGMAARLLRLKGLGGIVVIDLVGRGHDGNALLAAARAAFGPDNPGVAIGPVGRFGTMELSLPRRVRPLAEQLCREDGALSDRTLAQRLIRRLQAEAAAQPGARLTAACAPSVAQAAQPLANLLAERIGARFSITPDSARARERLDVGRDA
;
A
#
# COMPACT_ATOMS: atom_id res chain seq x y z
N MET A 1 7.50 12.10 23.98
CA MET A 1 8.23 12.01 22.70
C MET A 1 7.51 10.97 21.88
N SER A 2 7.24 11.23 20.61
CA SER A 2 6.60 10.26 19.72
C SER A 2 7.55 9.08 19.48
N GLU A 3 7.06 7.85 19.56
CA GLU A 3 7.86 6.64 19.39
C GLU A 3 7.61 6.02 18.01
N ARG A 4 8.66 5.94 17.19
CA ARG A 4 8.62 5.26 15.89
C ARG A 4 9.32 3.91 15.98
N ARG A 5 8.76 2.87 15.34
CA ARG A 5 9.35 1.53 15.22
C ARG A 5 9.16 0.98 13.82
N ALA A 6 10.11 0.14 13.37
CA ALA A 6 10.03 -0.60 12.12
C ALA A 6 9.86 -2.10 12.41
N TYR A 7 9.06 -2.78 11.61
CA TYR A 7 8.77 -4.20 11.73
C TYR A 7 8.96 -4.88 10.39
N LEU A 8 9.72 -5.97 10.35
CA LEU A 8 9.97 -6.76 9.15
C LEU A 8 9.50 -8.21 9.35
N ASP A 9 8.46 -8.60 8.62
CA ASP A 9 7.96 -9.98 8.54
C ASP A 9 8.38 -10.60 7.21
N SER A 10 9.46 -11.38 7.26
CA SER A 10 9.98 -12.17 6.15
C SER A 10 9.26 -13.52 6.09
N GLY A 11 8.12 -13.55 5.39
CA GLY A 11 7.28 -14.73 5.18
C GLY A 11 7.69 -15.57 3.96
N LEU A 12 6.97 -16.68 3.73
CA LEU A 12 7.16 -17.49 2.53
C LEU A 12 6.43 -16.85 1.35
N GLY A 13 7.15 -16.48 0.29
CA GLY A 13 6.54 -15.86 -0.89
C GLY A 13 6.11 -14.41 -0.70
N GLU A 14 6.28 -13.83 0.49
CA GLU A 14 5.87 -12.47 0.82
C GLU A 14 6.74 -11.90 1.95
N THR A 15 7.28 -10.71 1.74
CA THR A 15 7.93 -9.89 2.76
C THR A 15 7.07 -8.68 3.04
N ARG A 16 6.77 -8.42 4.31
CA ARG A 16 5.97 -7.28 4.76
C ARG A 16 6.77 -6.40 5.69
N GLY A 17 6.67 -5.08 5.48
CA GLY A 17 7.31 -4.08 6.32
C GLY A 17 6.28 -3.13 6.89
N VAL A 18 6.32 -2.86 8.20
CA VAL A 18 5.45 -1.88 8.86
C VAL A 18 6.27 -0.83 9.56
N ILE A 19 5.85 0.43 9.45
CA ILE A 19 6.31 1.50 10.33
C ILE A 19 5.14 1.92 11.19
N THR A 20 5.36 1.98 12.50
CA THR A 20 4.39 2.48 13.46
C THR A 20 4.85 3.80 14.06
N LEU A 21 3.89 4.64 14.41
CA LEU A 21 4.09 5.84 15.22
C LEU A 21 3.14 5.76 16.43
N ASP A 22 3.70 5.81 17.63
CA ASP A 22 2.98 5.65 18.89
C ASP A 22 2.14 4.35 18.90
N GLY A 23 2.72 3.27 18.39
CA GLY A 23 2.10 1.94 18.29
C GLY A 23 1.06 1.77 17.18
N ARG A 24 0.73 2.83 16.41
CA ARG A 24 -0.23 2.74 15.31
C ARG A 24 0.46 2.61 13.96
N PRO A 25 0.04 1.70 13.06
CA PRO A 25 0.56 1.63 11.71
C PRO A 25 0.41 2.96 10.95
N GLU A 26 1.47 3.41 10.30
CA GLU A 26 1.44 4.58 9.41
C GLU A 26 1.89 4.26 7.98
N ARG A 27 2.62 3.15 7.78
CA ARG A 27 3.04 2.64 6.47
C ARG A 27 3.04 1.12 6.50
N LEU A 28 2.53 0.49 5.44
CA LEU A 28 2.65 -0.94 5.18
C LEU A 28 3.23 -1.13 3.78
N LEU A 29 4.32 -1.89 3.70
CA LEU A 29 4.99 -2.31 2.49
C LEU A 29 4.75 -3.80 2.32
N ILE A 30 4.35 -4.23 1.12
CA ILE A 30 4.18 -5.64 0.78
C ILE A 30 4.95 -5.90 -0.49
N ARG A 31 5.76 -6.95 -0.49
CA ARG A 31 6.46 -7.45 -1.67
C ARG A 31 6.34 -8.94 -1.74
N ARG A 32 6.02 -9.48 -2.91
CA ARG A 32 5.78 -10.92 -3.09
C ARG A 32 6.74 -11.51 -4.11
N ASP A 33 7.12 -12.77 -3.88
CA ASP A 33 7.93 -13.54 -4.81
C ASP A 33 7.07 -13.76 -6.08
N GLY A 34 7.50 -13.20 -7.21
CA GLY A 34 6.73 -13.17 -8.46
C GLY A 34 6.23 -11.78 -8.86
N ASP A 35 6.42 -10.76 -8.02
CA ASP A 35 6.33 -9.38 -8.52
C ASP A 35 7.48 -9.12 -9.50
N ASP A 36 7.20 -8.39 -10.58
CA ASP A 36 8.21 -8.09 -11.59
C ASP A 36 9.23 -7.09 -11.05
N PRO A 37 10.51 -7.49 -10.86
CA PRO A 37 11.51 -6.62 -10.24
C PRO A 37 11.79 -5.36 -11.06
N ARG A 38 11.41 -5.33 -12.34
CA ARG A 38 11.60 -4.21 -13.26
C ARG A 38 10.62 -3.07 -13.03
N LEU A 39 9.51 -3.34 -12.36
CA LEU A 39 8.42 -2.39 -12.12
C LEU A 39 8.39 -1.86 -10.68
N LEU A 40 9.34 -2.28 -9.84
CA LEU A 40 9.49 -1.85 -8.46
C LEU A 40 10.17 -0.47 -8.39
N ILE A 41 9.74 0.37 -7.45
CA ILE A 41 10.33 1.70 -7.23
C ILE A 41 11.82 1.56 -6.90
N GLY A 42 12.65 2.38 -7.54
CA GLY A 42 14.11 2.36 -7.37
C GLY A 42 14.82 1.35 -8.25
N ALA A 43 14.11 0.48 -8.97
CA ALA A 43 14.73 -0.38 -9.98
C ALA A 43 15.37 0.47 -11.08
N ARG A 44 16.62 0.15 -11.44
CA ARG A 44 17.37 0.81 -12.51
C ARG A 44 17.51 -0.11 -13.69
N LEU A 45 17.20 0.38 -14.89
CA LEU A 45 17.09 -0.42 -16.09
C LEU A 45 17.74 0.28 -17.28
N VAL A 46 18.28 -0.50 -18.21
CA VAL A 46 18.35 -0.06 -19.60
C VAL A 46 16.97 -0.27 -20.19
N ALA A 47 16.38 0.80 -20.69
CA ALA A 47 15.08 0.81 -21.37
C ALA A 47 15.26 1.27 -22.81
N ARG A 48 14.34 0.85 -23.69
CA ARG A 48 14.29 1.31 -25.07
C ARG A 48 13.06 2.15 -25.32
N VAL A 49 13.22 3.30 -25.96
CA VAL A 49 12.10 4.17 -26.33
C VAL A 49 11.29 3.48 -27.44
N ALA A 50 10.12 2.94 -27.10
CA ALA A 50 9.26 2.23 -28.05
C ALA A 50 8.48 3.20 -28.95
N SER A 51 7.90 4.23 -28.34
CA SER A 51 7.14 5.29 -29.01
C SER A 51 7.18 6.61 -28.22
N LEU A 52 6.71 7.68 -28.85
CA LEU A 52 6.68 9.04 -28.31
C LEU A 52 5.30 9.65 -28.52
N GLU A 53 4.80 10.35 -27.52
CA GLU A 53 3.60 11.20 -27.60
C GLU A 53 3.99 12.66 -27.30
N PRO A 54 4.44 13.42 -28.32
CA PRO A 54 4.99 14.77 -28.11
C PRO A 54 3.99 15.75 -27.52
N ALA A 55 2.71 15.63 -27.87
CA ALA A 55 1.64 16.49 -27.34
C ALA A 55 1.46 16.33 -25.82
N LEU A 56 1.83 15.16 -25.26
CA LEU A 56 1.77 14.85 -23.84
C LEU A 56 3.15 14.90 -23.17
N ALA A 57 4.20 15.30 -23.92
CA ALA A 57 5.58 15.28 -23.48
C ALA A 57 5.97 13.95 -22.79
N THR A 58 5.53 12.82 -23.35
CA THR A 58 5.67 11.49 -22.75
C THR A 58 6.25 10.49 -23.74
N ALA A 59 7.22 9.68 -23.29
CA ALA A 59 7.75 8.55 -24.03
C ALA A 59 7.24 7.23 -23.43
N PHE A 60 6.99 6.24 -24.27
CA PHE A 60 6.71 4.86 -23.84
C PHE A 60 7.98 4.04 -23.96
N LEU A 61 8.29 3.30 -22.91
CA LEU A 61 9.52 2.55 -22.74
C LEU A 61 9.23 1.06 -22.71
N ASP A 62 10.00 0.31 -23.50
CA ASP A 62 10.15 -1.13 -23.39
C ASP A 62 11.24 -1.45 -22.35
N LEU A 63 10.87 -2.19 -21.31
CA LEU A 63 11.74 -2.65 -20.22
C LEU A 63 12.18 -4.12 -20.40
N GLY A 64 11.94 -4.70 -21.58
CA GLY A 64 12.16 -6.11 -21.91
C GLY A 64 10.99 -6.98 -21.50
N GLN A 65 11.01 -8.28 -21.85
CA GLN A 65 10.06 -9.32 -21.41
C GLN A 65 8.60 -8.85 -21.16
N GLY A 66 8.04 -8.06 -22.08
CA GLY A 66 6.67 -7.52 -22.02
C GLY A 66 6.39 -6.45 -20.96
N ALA A 67 7.38 -5.96 -20.20
CA ALA A 67 7.19 -4.90 -19.22
C ALA A 67 7.37 -3.52 -19.85
N GLU A 68 6.49 -2.59 -19.48
CA GLU A 68 6.45 -1.24 -20.05
C GLU A 68 6.37 -0.16 -18.96
N ALA A 69 6.89 1.02 -19.28
CA ALA A 69 6.75 2.23 -18.46
C ALA A 69 6.52 3.47 -19.32
N ILE A 70 5.99 4.52 -18.71
CA ILE A 70 5.98 5.86 -19.28
C ILE A 70 7.09 6.71 -18.67
N MET A 71 7.60 7.63 -19.46
CA MET A 71 8.64 8.54 -19.05
C MET A 71 8.32 9.95 -19.55
N PRO A 72 7.88 10.85 -18.66
CA PRO A 72 7.74 12.26 -18.99
C PRO A 72 9.10 12.85 -19.38
N PHE A 73 9.12 13.71 -20.39
CA PHE A 73 10.30 14.43 -20.83
C PHE A 73 10.02 15.93 -20.95
N ARG A 74 11.09 16.73 -20.91
CA ARG A 74 11.02 18.18 -21.19
C ARG A 74 11.22 18.40 -22.69
N THR A 75 10.64 19.47 -23.24
CA THR A 75 10.69 19.76 -24.69
C THR A 75 12.11 19.83 -25.25
N ASP A 76 13.05 20.34 -24.47
CA ASP A 76 14.48 20.47 -24.78
C ASP A 76 15.28 19.17 -24.57
N ALA A 77 14.70 18.16 -23.92
CA ALA A 77 15.31 16.86 -23.64
C ALA A 77 14.47 15.72 -24.22
N ARG A 78 13.89 15.93 -25.42
CA ARG A 78 13.06 14.94 -26.10
C ARG A 78 13.91 13.73 -26.54
N PRO A 79 13.55 12.50 -26.12
CA PRO A 79 14.27 11.30 -26.55
C PRO A 79 13.90 10.89 -27.98
N VAL A 80 14.70 10.00 -28.57
CA VAL A 80 14.51 9.48 -29.93
C VAL A 80 13.92 8.07 -29.88
N ARG A 81 13.01 7.75 -30.80
CA ARG A 81 12.46 6.38 -30.92
C ARG A 81 13.59 5.38 -31.19
N GLY A 82 13.58 4.26 -30.49
CA GLY A 82 14.60 3.22 -30.56
C GLY A 82 15.85 3.51 -29.73
N GLN A 83 15.98 4.71 -29.14
CA GLN A 83 17.10 5.05 -28.27
C GLN A 83 17.12 4.15 -27.02
N ALA A 84 18.30 3.70 -26.63
CA ALA A 84 18.54 3.07 -25.34
C ALA A 84 18.89 4.14 -24.30
N ILE A 85 18.24 4.08 -23.14
CA ILE A 85 18.41 5.03 -22.05
C ILE A 85 18.44 4.30 -20.72
N GLU A 86 19.24 4.79 -19.77
CA GLU A 86 19.18 4.30 -18.41
C GLU A 86 18.09 5.05 -17.65
N VAL A 87 17.20 4.31 -17.00
CA VAL A 87 16.07 4.86 -16.27
C VAL A 87 15.96 4.26 -14.88
N GLU A 88 15.31 4.99 -13.99
CA GLU A 88 14.93 4.54 -12.64
C GLU A 88 13.41 4.64 -12.48
N ILE A 89 12.78 3.58 -11.98
CA ILE A 89 11.34 3.59 -11.68
C ILE A 89 11.06 4.50 -10.48
N ARG A 90 10.17 5.47 -10.66
CA ARG A 90 9.76 6.45 -9.65
C ARG A 90 8.35 6.25 -9.16
N SER A 91 7.51 5.51 -9.89
CA SER A 91 6.19 5.13 -9.44
C SER A 91 5.80 3.77 -9.99
N GLU A 92 5.19 2.95 -9.13
CA GLU A 92 4.72 1.62 -9.51
C GLU A 92 3.56 1.70 -10.50
N PRO A 93 3.40 0.67 -11.36
CA PRO A 93 2.19 0.57 -12.18
C PRO A 93 0.98 0.31 -11.28
N ARG A 94 -0.18 0.76 -11.74
CA ARG A 94 -1.47 0.57 -11.08
C ARG A 94 -2.53 0.23 -12.13
N ARG A 95 -3.76 -0.06 -11.73
CA ARG A 95 -4.82 -0.48 -12.64
C ARG A 95 -4.99 0.51 -13.80
N GLY A 96 -4.75 0.01 -15.02
CA GLY A 96 -4.83 0.79 -16.26
C GLY A 96 -3.78 1.90 -16.42
N LYS A 97 -2.72 1.92 -15.62
CA LYS A 97 -1.63 2.92 -15.70
C LYS A 97 -0.27 2.25 -15.57
N LEU A 98 0.60 2.51 -16.53
CA LEU A 98 1.98 2.04 -16.53
C LEU A 98 2.80 2.67 -15.40
N ALA A 99 3.93 2.04 -15.08
CA ALA A 99 4.92 2.59 -14.17
C ALA A 99 5.47 3.92 -14.74
N ILE A 100 5.93 4.80 -13.86
CA ILE A 100 6.58 6.06 -14.27
C ILE A 100 8.08 5.93 -14.02
N ALA A 101 8.87 6.14 -15.06
CA ALA A 101 10.32 6.15 -15.01
C ALA A 101 10.88 7.56 -15.15
N ARG A 102 12.10 7.77 -14.64
CA ARG A 102 12.91 8.98 -14.87
C ARG A 102 14.22 8.58 -15.53
N VAL A 103 14.67 9.36 -16.52
CA VAL A 103 16.02 9.22 -17.09
C VAL A 103 17.07 9.46 -16.00
N ILE A 104 18.08 8.60 -15.95
CA ILE A 104 19.28 8.79 -15.13
C ILE A 104 20.56 8.88 -15.95
N GLY A 105 20.55 8.44 -17.22
CA GLY A 105 21.69 8.62 -18.12
C GLY A 105 21.51 7.99 -19.50
N PRO A 106 22.48 8.16 -20.41
CA PRO A 106 22.55 7.39 -21.65
C PRO A 106 22.83 5.90 -21.35
N ALA A 107 22.40 5.00 -22.25
CA ALA A 107 22.70 3.58 -22.14
C ALA A 107 22.87 2.92 -23.51
N GLU A 108 23.37 1.68 -23.49
CA GLU A 108 23.54 0.85 -24.69
C GLU A 108 22.99 -0.57 -24.48
N GLY A 109 22.75 -1.24 -25.60
CA GLY A 109 22.30 -2.64 -25.65
C GLY A 109 20.79 -2.82 -25.55
N THR A 110 20.38 -4.04 -25.19
CA THR A 110 18.96 -4.43 -25.09
C THR A 110 18.38 -4.10 -23.71
N PRO A 111 17.04 -3.97 -23.60
CA PRO A 111 16.39 -3.73 -22.33
C PRO A 111 16.73 -4.81 -21.30
N ARG A 112 17.12 -4.39 -20.10
CA ARG A 112 17.53 -5.27 -19.00
C ARG A 112 17.53 -4.53 -17.66
N LEU A 113 17.36 -5.28 -16.58
CA LEU A 113 17.61 -4.78 -15.23
C LEU A 113 19.11 -4.53 -15.03
N VAL A 114 19.46 -3.35 -14.54
CA VAL A 114 20.85 -2.95 -14.23
C VAL A 114 21.09 -3.04 -12.72
N ALA A 115 20.15 -2.54 -11.92
CA ALA A 115 20.16 -2.70 -10.47
C ALA A 115 18.74 -2.97 -9.98
N ALA A 116 18.61 -3.95 -9.07
CA ALA A 116 17.34 -4.24 -8.43
C ALA A 116 16.87 -3.07 -7.56
N ALA A 117 15.55 -2.96 -7.38
CA ALA A 117 14.98 -2.06 -6.38
C ALA A 117 15.48 -2.42 -4.97
N PRO A 118 15.58 -1.44 -4.04
CA PRO A 118 15.86 -1.71 -2.63
C PRO A 118 14.87 -2.73 -2.06
N GLY A 119 15.32 -3.61 -1.17
CA GLY A 119 14.45 -4.57 -0.48
C GLY A 119 13.49 -3.90 0.50
N VAL A 120 12.50 -4.63 1.00
CA VAL A 120 11.57 -4.10 2.02
C VAL A 120 12.32 -3.67 3.29
N GLY A 121 13.37 -4.39 3.68
CA GLY A 121 14.23 -4.00 4.80
C GLY A 121 14.98 -2.67 4.56
N ASP A 122 15.48 -2.45 3.34
CA ASP A 122 16.14 -1.19 2.95
C ASP A 122 15.15 -0.03 2.94
N ASP A 123 13.95 -0.26 2.38
CA ASP A 123 12.86 0.70 2.37
C ASP A 123 12.45 1.08 3.80
N LEU A 124 12.35 0.10 4.72
CA LEU A 124 12.09 0.35 6.13
C LEU A 124 13.19 1.19 6.77
N ALA A 125 14.47 0.85 6.57
CA ALA A 125 15.58 1.60 7.13
C ALA A 125 15.59 3.07 6.67
N ALA A 126 15.28 3.31 5.38
CA ALA A 126 15.19 4.66 4.81
C ALA A 126 14.01 5.46 5.38
N LEU A 127 12.85 4.82 5.57
CA LEU A 127 11.62 5.48 6.01
C LEU A 127 11.49 5.60 7.53
N SER A 128 12.18 4.75 8.30
CA SER A 128 12.06 4.71 9.76
C SER A 128 12.88 5.79 10.45
N HIS A 129 13.79 6.45 9.74
CA HIS A 129 14.74 7.44 10.27
C HIS A 129 15.59 6.92 11.44
N GLY A 130 16.04 5.66 11.33
CA GLY A 130 16.88 5.01 12.35
C GLY A 130 16.10 4.45 13.54
N ALA A 131 14.77 4.33 13.43
CA ALA A 131 13.98 3.66 14.45
C ALA A 131 14.32 2.16 14.55
N PRO A 132 14.19 1.55 15.75
CA PRO A 132 14.52 0.14 15.96
C PRO A 132 13.75 -0.79 15.03
N LEU A 133 14.44 -1.80 14.51
CA LEU A 133 13.86 -2.87 13.70
C LEU A 133 13.47 -4.05 14.59
N VAL A 134 12.22 -4.50 14.45
CA VAL A 134 11.67 -5.68 15.12
C VAL A 134 11.35 -6.74 14.07
N GLU A 135 11.73 -7.98 14.33
CA GLU A 135 11.49 -9.12 13.44
C GLU A 135 10.73 -10.23 14.16
N GLY A 136 10.38 -11.29 13.42
CA GLY A 136 9.76 -12.49 13.96
C GLY A 136 8.25 -12.33 14.26
N PRO A 137 7.70 -13.11 15.21
CA PRO A 137 6.25 -13.18 15.44
C PRO A 137 5.58 -11.84 15.75
N ALA A 138 6.27 -10.94 16.46
CA ALA A 138 5.76 -9.60 16.76
C ALA A 138 5.61 -8.75 15.49
N ALA A 139 6.57 -8.83 14.55
CA ALA A 139 6.47 -8.15 13.27
C ALA A 139 5.31 -8.68 12.42
N ARG A 140 5.10 -10.00 12.44
CA ARG A 140 3.97 -10.64 11.75
C ARG A 140 2.62 -10.16 12.29
N GLN A 141 2.47 -10.11 13.62
CA GLN A 141 1.24 -9.64 14.24
C GLN A 141 0.93 -8.19 13.83
N VAL A 142 1.93 -7.30 13.93
CA VAL A 142 1.77 -5.89 13.52
C VAL A 142 1.48 -5.77 12.01
N ALA A 143 2.06 -6.62 11.18
CA ALA A 143 1.75 -6.67 9.74
C ALA A 143 0.32 -7.15 9.45
N ASP A 144 -0.19 -8.14 10.20
CA ASP A 144 -1.57 -8.59 10.08
C ASP A 144 -2.57 -7.51 10.54
N GLU A 145 -2.26 -6.80 11.63
CA GLU A 145 -3.06 -5.65 12.12
C GLU A 145 -3.08 -4.50 11.10
N ALA A 146 -1.92 -4.15 10.53
CA ALA A 146 -1.82 -3.12 9.50
C ALA A 146 -2.57 -3.51 8.21
N GLU A 147 -2.47 -4.77 7.79
CA GLU A 147 -3.19 -5.29 6.62
C GLU A 147 -4.71 -5.22 6.85
N ALA A 148 -5.18 -5.53 8.06
CA ALA A 148 -6.59 -5.38 8.41
C ALA A 148 -7.05 -3.91 8.38
N GLU A 149 -6.30 -3.00 9.00
CA GLU A 149 -6.64 -1.56 9.03
C GLU A 149 -6.66 -0.93 7.62
N VAL A 150 -5.82 -1.42 6.71
CA VAL A 150 -5.82 -1.00 5.30
C VAL A 150 -7.15 -1.32 4.60
N LEU A 151 -7.84 -2.38 4.99
CA LEU A 151 -9.09 -2.82 4.38
C LEU A 151 -10.32 -2.12 4.99
N GLU A 152 -10.21 -1.58 6.20
CA GLU A 152 -11.30 -0.89 6.87
C GLU A 152 -11.67 0.44 6.19
N ILE A 153 -12.97 0.68 6.04
CA ILE A 153 -13.51 1.95 5.54
C ILE A 153 -13.66 2.95 6.68
N LEU A 154 -14.18 2.49 7.83
CA LEU A 154 -14.50 3.33 8.99
C LEU A 154 -13.40 3.26 10.05
N HIS A 155 -13.00 4.42 10.55
CA HIS A 155 -11.91 4.55 11.53
C HIS A 155 -12.33 5.45 12.69
N PRO A 156 -12.23 5.00 13.96
CA PRO A 156 -12.66 5.78 15.11
C PRO A 156 -11.74 6.96 15.40
N LEU A 157 -12.33 8.13 15.67
CA LEU A 157 -11.58 9.35 16.00
C LEU A 157 -11.20 9.44 17.47
N PRO A 158 -9.99 9.94 17.79
CA PRO A 158 -9.67 10.38 19.15
C PRO A 158 -10.69 11.42 19.63
N GLY A 159 -11.29 11.17 20.80
CA GLY A 159 -12.34 12.02 21.37
C GLY A 159 -13.76 11.68 20.91
N GLY A 160 -13.97 10.69 20.04
CA GLY A 160 -15.30 10.24 19.61
C GLY A 160 -15.71 10.79 18.23
N GLY A 161 -16.60 10.08 17.56
CA GLY A 161 -16.82 10.19 16.13
C GLY A 161 -15.98 9.17 15.33
N GLN A 162 -16.04 9.27 14.01
CA GLN A 162 -15.33 8.38 13.09
C GLN A 162 -14.99 9.13 11.80
N ILE A 163 -14.09 8.57 10.99
CA ILE A 163 -13.91 8.98 9.59
C ILE A 163 -14.13 7.80 8.67
N ALA A 164 -14.75 8.03 7.53
CA ALA A 164 -14.82 7.08 6.43
C ALA A 164 -13.79 7.48 5.37
N ILE A 165 -13.07 6.51 4.78
CA ILE A 165 -12.16 6.75 3.65
C ILE A 165 -12.53 5.84 2.49
N GLU A 166 -13.01 6.43 1.40
CA GLU A 166 -13.56 5.70 0.26
C GLU A 166 -12.90 6.13 -1.05
N PRO A 167 -12.02 5.30 -1.65
CA PRO A 167 -11.52 5.54 -2.98
C PRO A 167 -12.61 5.31 -4.02
N THR A 168 -12.85 6.30 -4.87
CA THR A 168 -13.73 6.19 -6.05
C THR A 168 -12.89 6.07 -7.33
N ARG A 169 -13.55 5.99 -8.49
CA ARG A 169 -12.88 6.01 -9.79
C ARG A 169 -12.02 7.28 -10.01
N ALA A 170 -12.46 8.43 -9.50
CA ALA A 170 -11.84 9.73 -9.82
C ALA A 170 -11.02 10.31 -8.66
N LEU A 171 -11.52 10.19 -7.44
CA LEU A 171 -10.98 10.82 -6.23
C LEU A 171 -11.19 9.93 -4.99
N THR A 172 -10.48 10.21 -3.91
CA THR A 172 -10.79 9.63 -2.59
C THR A 172 -11.67 10.58 -1.80
N ALA A 173 -12.83 10.11 -1.38
CA ALA A 173 -13.72 10.85 -0.49
C ALA A 173 -13.40 10.47 0.96
N ILE A 174 -13.38 11.48 1.83
CA ILE A 174 -13.23 11.30 3.27
C ILE A 174 -14.38 12.03 3.95
N ASP A 175 -15.15 11.29 4.74
CA ASP A 175 -16.27 11.82 5.51
C ASP A 175 -15.92 11.84 7.01
N VAL A 176 -16.39 12.86 7.73
CA VAL A 176 -16.11 13.06 9.15
C VAL A 176 -17.42 13.10 9.92
N ASP A 177 -17.60 12.09 10.78
CA ASP A 177 -18.77 11.97 11.63
C ASP A 177 -18.43 12.27 13.10
N LEU A 178 -19.38 12.87 13.79
CA LEU A 178 -19.35 13.04 15.24
C LEU A 178 -20.34 12.09 15.92
N SER A 179 -19.92 11.45 17.00
CA SER A 179 -20.85 10.78 17.91
C SER A 179 -21.49 11.79 18.86
N ASP A 180 -22.76 11.57 19.21
CA ASP A 180 -23.49 12.39 20.17
C ASP A 180 -22.75 12.48 21.51
N ARG A 181 -22.26 13.69 21.84
CA ARG A 181 -21.67 14.00 23.14
C ARG A 181 -22.63 14.85 23.97
N LYS A 182 -22.90 14.41 25.20
CA LYS A 182 -23.65 15.17 26.19
C LYS A 182 -22.75 16.23 26.82
N GLY A 183 -22.98 17.51 26.50
CA GLY A 183 -22.34 18.66 27.13
C GLY A 183 -21.06 19.16 26.43
N GLY A 184 -20.90 20.50 26.37
CA GLY A 184 -19.77 21.19 25.76
C GLY A 184 -20.19 22.19 24.67
N ASP A 185 -19.31 23.14 24.34
CA ASP A 185 -19.51 24.04 23.21
C ASP A 185 -19.42 23.26 21.89
N ALA A 186 -20.54 23.12 21.19
CA ALA A 186 -20.66 22.39 19.94
C ALA A 186 -19.64 22.84 18.88
N LYS A 187 -19.32 24.14 18.83
CA LYS A 187 -18.34 24.70 17.88
C LYS A 187 -16.93 24.22 18.20
N ARG A 188 -16.57 24.18 19.48
CA ARG A 188 -15.28 23.66 19.94
C ARG A 188 -15.13 22.16 19.65
N VAL A 189 -16.16 21.36 19.92
CA VAL A 189 -16.16 19.91 19.67
C VAL A 189 -15.99 19.62 18.17
N THR A 190 -16.77 20.31 17.33
CA THR A 190 -16.70 20.23 15.86
C THR A 190 -15.30 20.57 15.35
N ARG A 191 -14.70 21.66 15.85
CA ARG A 191 -13.33 22.05 15.48
C ARG A 191 -12.32 20.98 15.88
N GLN A 192 -12.41 20.43 17.09
CA GLN A 192 -11.48 19.41 17.56
C GLN A 192 -11.57 18.11 16.74
N ALA A 193 -12.78 17.69 16.38
CA ALA A 193 -12.97 16.50 15.54
C ALA A 193 -12.38 16.68 14.14
N ASN A 194 -12.60 17.82 13.49
CA ASN A 194 -11.99 18.12 12.20
C ASN A 194 -10.44 18.14 12.27
N LEU A 195 -9.86 18.68 13.35
CA LEU A 195 -8.40 18.65 13.54
C LEU A 195 -7.87 17.21 13.72
N ALA A 196 -8.57 16.39 14.49
CA ALA A 196 -8.23 14.98 14.66
C ALA A 196 -8.39 14.19 13.34
N ALA A 197 -9.43 14.49 12.57
CA ALA A 197 -9.70 13.89 11.28
C ALA A 197 -8.61 14.21 10.26
N LEU A 198 -8.12 15.45 10.20
CA LEU A 198 -7.01 15.81 9.31
C LEU A 198 -5.73 15.01 9.63
N GLY A 199 -5.39 14.88 10.91
CA GLY A 199 -4.24 14.07 11.34
C GLY A 199 -4.41 12.58 11.01
N MET A 200 -5.60 12.04 11.25
CA MET A 200 -5.90 10.64 10.98
C MET A 200 -6.00 10.32 9.48
N ALA A 201 -6.59 11.21 8.68
CA ALA A 201 -6.64 11.11 7.23
C ALA A 201 -5.23 11.09 6.63
N ALA A 202 -4.34 11.97 7.08
CA ALA A 202 -2.94 11.97 6.62
C ALA A 202 -2.26 10.62 6.91
N ARG A 203 -2.40 10.08 8.13
CA ARG A 203 -1.86 8.76 8.50
C ARG A 203 -2.44 7.64 7.65
N LEU A 204 -3.77 7.56 7.52
CA LEU A 204 -4.44 6.45 6.83
C LEU A 204 -4.24 6.50 5.31
N LEU A 205 -4.16 7.68 4.70
CA LEU A 205 -3.83 7.81 3.28
C LEU A 205 -2.40 7.32 3.01
N ARG A 206 -1.44 7.58 3.92
CA ARG A 206 -0.10 6.98 3.85
C ARG A 206 -0.14 5.47 4.02
N LEU A 207 -0.85 4.98 5.05
CA LEU A 207 -0.96 3.55 5.33
C LEU A 207 -1.55 2.79 4.14
N LYS A 208 -2.63 3.30 3.53
CA LYS A 208 -3.33 2.69 2.40
C LYS A 208 -2.62 2.90 1.05
N GLY A 209 -1.59 3.76 1.00
CA GLY A 209 -0.89 4.12 -0.24
C GLY A 209 -1.76 4.94 -1.22
N LEU A 210 -2.70 5.74 -0.70
CA LEU A 210 -3.64 6.52 -1.50
C LEU A 210 -3.06 7.89 -1.86
N GLY A 211 -3.31 8.33 -3.09
CA GLY A 211 -2.89 9.64 -3.58
C GLY A 211 -3.75 10.14 -4.75
N GLY A 212 -3.46 11.36 -5.19
CA GLY A 212 -4.24 12.13 -6.14
C GLY A 212 -5.23 13.07 -5.49
N ILE A 213 -6.36 13.29 -6.18
CA ILE A 213 -7.42 14.15 -5.66
C ILE A 213 -8.09 13.48 -4.47
N VAL A 214 -8.10 14.20 -3.36
CA VAL A 214 -8.79 13.84 -2.11
C VAL A 214 -9.73 14.98 -1.75
N VAL A 215 -10.95 14.63 -1.36
CA VAL A 215 -11.94 15.59 -0.87
C VAL A 215 -12.34 15.16 0.54
N ILE A 216 -12.21 16.06 1.50
CA ILE A 216 -12.58 15.84 2.91
C ILE A 216 -13.85 16.64 3.19
N ASP A 217 -14.94 15.96 3.51
CA ASP A 217 -16.17 16.56 4.02
C ASP A 217 -16.03 16.80 5.53
N LEU A 218 -15.97 18.07 5.93
CA LEU A 218 -15.72 18.44 7.32
C LEU A 218 -17.04 18.53 8.07
N VAL A 219 -17.08 17.99 9.29
CA VAL A 219 -18.29 18.04 10.11
C VAL A 219 -18.63 19.47 10.52
N GLY A 220 -19.92 19.83 10.46
CA GLY A 220 -20.46 21.10 10.93
C GLY A 220 -20.45 22.23 9.91
N ARG A 221 -20.64 23.47 10.37
CA ARG A 221 -20.67 24.69 9.54
C ARG A 221 -19.92 25.82 10.22
N GLY A 222 -19.62 26.89 9.47
CA GLY A 222 -18.95 28.08 10.03
C GLY A 222 -17.51 27.80 10.45
N HIS A 223 -16.79 27.00 9.65
CA HIS A 223 -15.43 26.58 9.94
C HIS A 223 -14.47 27.77 10.00
N ASP A 224 -13.49 27.66 10.91
CA ASP A 224 -12.29 28.48 10.85
C ASP A 224 -11.36 27.92 9.77
N GLY A 225 -11.58 28.36 8.53
CA GLY A 225 -10.88 27.86 7.35
C GLY A 225 -9.36 28.05 7.43
N ASN A 226 -8.89 29.13 8.05
CA ASN A 226 -7.46 29.39 8.21
C ASN A 226 -6.82 28.39 9.18
N ALA A 227 -7.47 28.13 10.32
CA ALA A 227 -6.97 27.13 11.27
C ALA A 227 -6.96 25.72 10.67
N LEU A 228 -8.01 25.34 9.92
CA LEU A 228 -8.07 24.03 9.28
C LEU A 228 -7.05 23.89 8.15
N LEU A 229 -6.84 24.93 7.34
CA LEU A 229 -5.78 24.93 6.33
C LEU A 229 -4.39 24.80 6.94
N ALA A 230 -4.12 25.51 8.04
CA ALA A 230 -2.86 25.39 8.77
C ALA A 230 -2.66 23.95 9.32
N ALA A 231 -3.70 23.37 9.91
CA ALA A 231 -3.67 22.00 10.41
C ALA A 231 -3.47 20.97 9.28
N ALA A 232 -4.14 21.14 8.15
CA ALA A 232 -3.96 20.28 6.98
C ALA A 232 -2.53 20.37 6.44
N ARG A 233 -1.95 21.57 6.34
CA ARG A 233 -0.54 21.74 5.95
C ARG A 233 0.41 21.04 6.91
N ALA A 234 0.17 21.13 8.22
CA ALA A 234 0.97 20.44 9.21
C ALA A 234 0.84 18.91 9.15
N ALA A 235 -0.37 18.39 8.89
CA ALA A 235 -0.61 16.95 8.82
C ALA A 235 -0.08 16.29 7.53
N PHE A 236 -0.29 16.95 6.38
CA PHE A 236 0.02 16.37 5.07
C PHE A 236 1.38 16.78 4.50
N GLY A 237 1.89 17.95 4.88
CA GLY A 237 3.12 18.52 4.33
C GLY A 237 4.38 17.67 4.51
N PRO A 238 4.68 17.13 5.72
CA PRO A 238 5.95 16.44 5.98
C PRO A 238 6.25 15.26 5.05
N ASP A 239 5.22 14.47 4.68
CA ASP A 239 5.39 13.26 3.88
C ASP A 239 5.11 13.45 2.38
N ASN A 240 4.60 14.62 1.97
CA ASN A 240 4.14 14.83 0.60
C ASN A 240 4.78 16.06 -0.04
N PRO A 241 6.06 15.97 -0.47
CA PRO A 241 6.67 16.99 -1.31
C PRO A 241 5.82 17.20 -2.58
N GLY A 242 5.23 18.39 -2.70
CA GLY A 242 4.33 18.73 -3.81
C GLY A 242 2.84 18.55 -3.54
N VAL A 243 2.41 18.33 -2.29
CA VAL A 243 0.98 18.39 -1.95
C VAL A 243 0.41 19.78 -2.21
N ALA A 244 -0.73 19.83 -2.91
CA ALA A 244 -1.55 21.03 -2.99
C ALA A 244 -2.75 20.88 -2.05
N ILE A 245 -3.03 21.92 -1.25
CA ILE A 245 -4.13 21.95 -0.28
C ILE A 245 -4.92 23.23 -0.52
N GLY A 246 -6.19 23.09 -0.91
CA GLY A 246 -7.12 24.19 -1.07
C GLY A 246 -7.68 24.69 0.26
N PRO A 247 -8.24 25.92 0.31
CA PRO A 247 -9.00 26.37 1.47
C PRO A 247 -10.28 25.54 1.65
N VAL A 248 -10.93 25.68 2.81
CA VAL A 248 -12.27 25.11 3.01
C VAL A 248 -13.25 25.81 2.07
N GLY A 249 -13.92 25.04 1.23
CA GLY A 249 -14.90 25.50 0.26
C GLY A 249 -16.21 25.93 0.91
N ARG A 250 -17.06 26.62 0.14
CA ARG A 250 -18.37 27.11 0.61
C ARG A 250 -19.32 26.01 1.08
N PHE A 251 -19.09 24.78 0.64
CA PHE A 251 -19.90 23.61 0.99
C PHE A 251 -19.35 22.85 2.21
N GLY A 252 -18.29 23.34 2.86
CA GLY A 252 -17.68 22.67 4.02
C GLY A 252 -16.59 21.66 3.66
N THR A 253 -16.29 21.45 2.38
CA THR A 253 -15.27 20.50 1.93
C THR A 253 -13.87 21.10 1.85
N MET A 254 -12.83 20.27 1.98
CA MET A 254 -11.44 20.61 1.70
C MET A 254 -10.88 19.72 0.60
N GLU A 255 -10.26 20.32 -0.41
CA GLU A 255 -9.69 19.61 -1.56
C GLU A 255 -8.16 19.55 -1.48
N LEU A 256 -7.60 18.37 -1.75
CA LEU A 256 -6.16 18.12 -1.76
C LEU A 256 -5.76 17.40 -3.05
N SER A 257 -4.54 17.65 -3.53
CA SER A 257 -3.88 16.85 -4.56
C SER A 257 -2.59 16.28 -4.00
N LEU A 258 -2.59 14.98 -3.71
CA LEU A 258 -1.45 14.23 -3.19
C LEU A 258 -0.64 13.59 -4.33
N PRO A 259 0.70 13.65 -4.29
CA PRO A 259 1.53 12.90 -5.24
C PRO A 259 1.26 11.40 -5.17
N ARG A 260 1.11 10.74 -6.32
CA ARG A 260 1.04 9.27 -6.40
C ARG A 260 2.44 8.71 -6.61
N ARG A 261 2.87 7.81 -5.72
CA ARG A 261 4.21 7.19 -5.80
C ARG A 261 4.11 5.67 -5.76
N VAL A 262 3.40 5.13 -4.78
CA VAL A 262 3.21 3.69 -4.57
C VAL A 262 1.90 3.20 -5.19
N ARG A 263 1.82 1.91 -5.50
CA ARG A 263 0.55 1.25 -5.82
C ARG A 263 -0.32 1.19 -4.54
N PRO A 264 -1.58 1.62 -4.58
CA PRO A 264 -2.48 1.50 -3.43
C PRO A 264 -2.57 0.05 -2.95
N LEU A 265 -2.56 -0.16 -1.64
CA LEU A 265 -2.53 -1.52 -1.09
C LEU A 265 -3.80 -2.31 -1.41
N ALA A 266 -4.95 -1.65 -1.55
CA ALA A 266 -6.17 -2.29 -2.01
C ALA A 266 -6.00 -2.93 -3.41
N GLU A 267 -5.22 -2.33 -4.31
CA GLU A 267 -4.92 -2.94 -5.62
C GLU A 267 -3.96 -4.12 -5.53
N GLN A 268 -3.18 -4.23 -4.44
CA GLN A 268 -2.30 -5.38 -4.18
C GLN A 268 -3.03 -6.53 -3.48
N LEU A 269 -3.96 -6.18 -2.58
CA LEU A 269 -4.64 -7.11 -1.70
C LEU A 269 -5.93 -7.66 -2.31
N CYS A 270 -6.68 -6.80 -3.01
CA CYS A 270 -8.03 -7.08 -3.48
C CYS A 270 -8.12 -7.26 -5.01
N ARG A 271 -9.20 -7.90 -5.43
CA ARG A 271 -9.63 -7.96 -6.83
C ARG A 271 -10.37 -6.67 -7.20
N GLU A 272 -10.89 -6.61 -8.42
CA GLU A 272 -11.62 -5.43 -8.89
C GLU A 272 -12.94 -5.18 -8.16
N ASP A 273 -13.57 -6.24 -7.66
CA ASP A 273 -14.83 -6.20 -6.89
C ASP A 273 -14.64 -5.84 -5.41
N GLY A 274 -13.41 -5.53 -4.98
CA GLY A 274 -13.07 -5.18 -3.60
C GLY A 274 -12.82 -6.39 -2.68
N ALA A 275 -13.19 -7.61 -3.09
CA ALA A 275 -12.91 -8.81 -2.31
C ALA A 275 -11.43 -9.19 -2.36
N LEU A 276 -10.93 -9.88 -1.34
CA LEU A 276 -9.53 -10.31 -1.31
C LEU A 276 -9.17 -11.20 -2.52
N SER A 277 -7.99 -10.99 -3.08
CA SER A 277 -7.46 -11.81 -4.18
C SER A 277 -7.10 -13.22 -3.71
N ASP A 278 -7.15 -14.20 -4.61
CA ASP A 278 -6.74 -15.58 -4.27
C ASP A 278 -5.28 -15.62 -3.81
N ARG A 279 -4.41 -14.77 -4.38
CA ARG A 279 -3.01 -14.60 -3.96
C ARG A 279 -2.91 -14.14 -2.50
N THR A 280 -3.72 -13.16 -2.08
CA THR A 280 -3.74 -12.69 -0.69
C THR A 280 -4.30 -13.74 0.26
N LEU A 281 -5.37 -14.43 -0.12
CA LEU A 281 -5.95 -15.50 0.69
C LEU A 281 -5.00 -16.69 0.83
N ALA A 282 -4.27 -17.04 -0.22
CA ALA A 282 -3.22 -18.04 -0.19
C ALA A 282 -2.10 -17.67 0.79
N GLN A 283 -1.66 -16.40 0.77
CA GLN A 283 -0.67 -15.91 1.74
C GLN A 283 -1.16 -16.00 3.18
N ARG A 284 -2.41 -15.59 3.45
CA ARG A 284 -3.04 -15.76 4.78
C ARG A 284 -3.14 -17.22 5.19
N LEU A 285 -3.52 -18.11 4.29
CA LEU A 285 -3.62 -19.55 4.54
C LEU A 285 -2.27 -20.14 4.96
N ILE A 286 -1.22 -19.82 4.21
CA ILE A 286 0.13 -20.32 4.47
C ILE A 286 0.68 -19.77 5.78
N ARG A 287 0.46 -18.47 6.08
CA ARG A 287 0.81 -17.90 7.39
C ARG A 287 0.10 -18.62 8.54
N ARG A 288 -1.17 -18.98 8.37
CA ARG A 288 -1.93 -19.72 9.38
C ARG A 288 -1.43 -21.16 9.56
N LEU A 289 -1.10 -21.86 8.47
CA LEU A 289 -0.46 -23.17 8.52
C LEU A 289 0.91 -23.11 9.24
N GLN A 290 1.71 -22.08 8.96
CA GLN A 290 2.98 -21.87 9.65
C GLN A 290 2.81 -21.65 11.16
N ALA A 291 1.82 -20.82 11.55
CA ALA A 291 1.52 -20.54 12.94
C ALA A 291 1.09 -21.83 13.67
N GLU A 292 0.20 -22.61 13.05
CA GLU A 292 -0.27 -23.89 13.61
C GLU A 292 0.88 -24.91 13.74
N ALA A 293 1.75 -25.01 12.72
CA ALA A 293 2.91 -25.89 12.74
C ALA A 293 3.93 -25.51 13.82
N ALA A 294 4.08 -24.21 14.10
CA ALA A 294 4.93 -23.71 15.17
C ALA A 294 4.33 -23.97 16.56
N ALA A 295 3.02 -23.83 16.70
CA ALA A 295 2.30 -24.13 17.94
C ALA A 295 2.29 -25.64 18.26
N GLN A 296 2.39 -26.49 17.23
CA GLN A 296 2.29 -27.94 17.37
C GLN A 296 3.38 -28.68 16.59
N PRO A 297 4.62 -28.67 17.11
CA PRO A 297 5.72 -29.36 16.47
C PRO A 297 5.42 -30.85 16.28
N GLY A 298 5.52 -31.34 15.05
CA GLY A 298 5.35 -32.76 14.71
C GLY A 298 3.93 -33.16 14.29
N ALA A 299 2.92 -32.32 14.54
CA ALA A 299 1.54 -32.61 14.15
C ALA A 299 1.38 -32.64 12.62
N ARG A 300 0.47 -33.50 12.15
CA ARG A 300 -0.02 -33.46 10.77
C ARG A 300 -1.18 -32.46 10.70
N LEU A 301 -1.08 -31.50 9.79
CA LEU A 301 -2.04 -30.41 9.67
C LEU A 301 -2.97 -30.61 8.48
N THR A 302 -4.19 -30.11 8.58
CA THR A 302 -5.14 -30.05 7.48
C THR A 302 -5.59 -28.61 7.29
N ALA A 303 -5.79 -28.23 6.04
CA ALA A 303 -6.36 -26.96 5.65
C ALA A 303 -7.49 -27.20 4.64
N ALA A 304 -8.58 -26.44 4.77
CA ALA A 304 -9.67 -26.47 3.80
C ALA A 304 -10.00 -25.04 3.34
N CYS A 305 -10.06 -24.84 2.03
CA CYS A 305 -10.32 -23.54 1.40
C CYS A 305 -10.99 -23.69 0.03
N ALA A 306 -11.43 -22.58 -0.56
CA ALA A 306 -12.01 -22.61 -1.91
C ALA A 306 -10.97 -23.07 -2.97
N PRO A 307 -11.40 -23.74 -4.07
CA PRO A 307 -10.48 -24.29 -5.07
C PRO A 307 -9.49 -23.28 -5.67
N SER A 308 -9.95 -22.04 -5.92
CA SER A 308 -9.08 -20.97 -6.46
C SER A 308 -7.98 -20.56 -5.48
N VAL A 309 -8.25 -20.59 -4.18
CA VAL A 309 -7.28 -20.28 -3.13
C VAL A 309 -6.27 -21.42 -2.98
N ALA A 310 -6.73 -22.68 -3.03
CA ALA A 310 -5.85 -23.84 -3.02
C ALA A 310 -4.88 -23.82 -4.21
N GLN A 311 -5.38 -23.50 -5.41
CA GLN A 311 -4.56 -23.34 -6.61
C GLN A 311 -3.51 -22.24 -6.44
N ALA A 312 -3.90 -21.07 -5.93
CA ALA A 312 -2.97 -19.96 -5.68
C ALA A 312 -1.95 -20.27 -4.57
N ALA A 313 -2.29 -21.13 -3.61
CA ALA A 313 -1.42 -21.54 -2.52
C ALA A 313 -0.38 -22.59 -2.93
N GLN A 314 -0.56 -23.31 -4.04
CA GLN A 314 0.32 -24.41 -4.45
C GLN A 314 1.82 -24.08 -4.46
N PRO A 315 2.30 -22.98 -5.09
CA PRO A 315 3.74 -22.65 -5.06
C PRO A 315 4.23 -22.37 -3.63
N LEU A 316 3.41 -21.72 -2.81
CA LEU A 316 3.73 -21.42 -1.41
C LEU A 316 3.72 -22.67 -0.53
N ALA A 317 2.83 -23.63 -0.83
CA ALA A 317 2.77 -24.92 -0.17
C ALA A 317 4.05 -25.73 -0.43
N ASN A 318 4.59 -25.67 -1.64
CA ASN A 318 5.88 -26.31 -1.94
C ASN A 318 7.01 -25.72 -1.07
N LEU A 319 7.10 -24.40 -0.99
CA LEU A 319 8.07 -23.70 -0.12
C LEU A 319 7.85 -24.02 1.38
N LEU A 320 6.58 -24.15 1.79
CA LEU A 320 6.25 -24.54 3.16
C LEU A 320 6.69 -25.98 3.46
N ALA A 321 6.47 -26.90 2.53
CA ALA A 321 6.88 -28.29 2.66
C ALA A 321 8.40 -28.44 2.77
N GLU A 322 9.18 -27.62 2.05
CA GLU A 322 10.64 -27.56 2.21
C GLU A 322 11.06 -27.11 3.62
N ARG A 323 10.28 -26.24 4.26
CA ARG A 323 10.59 -25.67 5.58
C ARG A 323 10.12 -26.51 6.77
N ILE A 324 8.93 -27.11 6.69
CA ILE A 324 8.32 -27.85 7.82
C ILE A 324 8.05 -29.34 7.53
N GLY A 325 8.43 -29.83 6.34
CA GLY A 325 8.09 -31.15 5.84
C GLY A 325 6.67 -31.22 5.24
N ALA A 326 6.40 -32.25 4.43
CA ALA A 326 5.10 -32.51 3.81
C ALA A 326 4.01 -33.03 4.78
N ARG A 327 4.02 -32.54 6.02
CA ARG A 327 3.11 -32.93 7.11
C ARG A 327 1.83 -32.10 7.13
N PHE A 328 1.39 -31.61 5.98
CA PHE A 328 0.12 -30.90 5.87
C PHE A 328 -0.56 -31.21 4.54
N SER A 329 -1.89 -31.05 4.49
CA SER A 329 -2.67 -31.13 3.25
C SER A 329 -3.60 -29.93 3.11
N ILE A 330 -3.71 -29.40 1.90
CA ILE A 330 -4.67 -28.34 1.55
C ILE A 330 -5.75 -28.97 0.67
N THR A 331 -6.97 -29.07 1.20
CA THR A 331 -8.13 -29.66 0.53
C THR A 331 -9.00 -28.56 -0.08
N PRO A 332 -9.21 -28.56 -1.41
CA PRO A 332 -10.15 -27.66 -2.05
C PRO A 332 -11.60 -28.09 -1.77
N ASP A 333 -12.47 -27.15 -1.42
CA ASP A 333 -13.90 -27.38 -1.15
C ASP A 333 -14.74 -26.29 -1.84
N SER A 334 -15.51 -26.70 -2.87
CA SER A 334 -16.32 -25.82 -3.69
C SER A 334 -17.52 -25.20 -2.98
N ALA A 335 -17.96 -25.76 -1.85
CA ALA A 335 -19.04 -25.21 -1.05
C ALA A 335 -18.58 -24.08 -0.12
N ARG A 336 -17.27 -23.83 -0.01
CA ARG A 336 -16.71 -22.82 0.90
C ARG A 336 -16.64 -21.44 0.27
N ALA A 337 -17.00 -20.45 1.08
CA ALA A 337 -16.66 -19.06 0.81
C ALA A 337 -15.14 -18.90 0.75
N ARG A 338 -14.64 -18.10 -0.21
CA ARG A 338 -13.20 -17.90 -0.46
C ARG A 338 -12.44 -17.42 0.78
N GLU A 339 -13.06 -16.57 1.59
CA GLU A 339 -12.42 -15.99 2.79
C GLU A 339 -12.41 -16.93 4.00
N ARG A 340 -13.14 -18.05 3.94
CA ARG A 340 -13.19 -19.03 5.03
C ARG A 340 -12.02 -20.02 4.89
N LEU A 341 -10.96 -19.76 5.65
CA LEU A 341 -9.75 -20.58 5.71
C LEU A 341 -9.77 -21.40 7.01
N ASP A 342 -10.04 -22.70 6.93
CA ASP A 342 -9.95 -23.57 8.10
C ASP A 342 -8.58 -24.24 8.13
N VAL A 343 -7.89 -24.17 9.27
CA VAL A 343 -6.62 -24.84 9.52
C VAL A 343 -6.73 -25.54 10.86
N GLY A 344 -6.33 -26.81 10.92
CA GLY A 344 -6.38 -27.62 12.13
C GLY A 344 -5.51 -28.87 12.01
N ARG A 345 -5.76 -29.83 12.90
CA ARG A 345 -5.07 -31.12 12.90
C ARG A 345 -5.76 -32.10 11.97
N ASP A 346 -4.97 -33.02 11.40
CA ASP A 346 -5.50 -34.31 10.97
C ASP A 346 -5.84 -35.09 12.25
N ALA A 347 -7.11 -35.48 12.40
CA ALA A 347 -7.62 -36.12 13.62
C ALA A 347 -7.12 -37.56 13.76
#